data_AF-A0A9D8M1K9-F1
#
_entry.id   AF-A0A9D8M1K9-F1
#
_cell.length_a   1.000
_cell.length_b   1.000
_cell.length_c   1.000
_cell.angle_alpha   90.00
_cell.angle_beta   90.00
_cell.angle_gamma   90.00
#
_symmetry.space_group_name_H-M   'P 1'
#
loop_
_entity.id
_entity.type
_entity.pdbx_description
1 polymer ?
#
loop_
_entity_poly.entity_id
_entity_poly.type
_entity_poly.pdbx_seq_one_letter_code
_entity_poly.pdbx_strand_id
1 'polypeptide(L)'
;MKHRIALLGFGVVGQGFAEILKNKKQVLEEQFGLDAAIVAVSDVMKGSVYHPDGLSIEDLLAVVKETGKLDDYPEQEGGGRGGERFLKKKQKKTKKKFSITITP
;
A
#
# COMPACT_ATOMS: atom_id res chain seq x y z
N MET A 1 11.46 -12.85 6.56
CA MET A 1 10.02 -13.10 6.33
C MET A 1 9.44 -11.86 5.68
N LYS A 2 8.63 -11.99 4.64
CA LYS A 2 8.07 -10.83 3.94
C LYS A 2 6.89 -10.22 4.71
N HIS A 3 7.03 -8.97 5.11
CA HIS A 3 6.03 -8.18 5.80
C HIS A 3 5.06 -7.56 4.79
N ARG A 4 3.77 -7.90 4.92
CA ARG A 4 2.71 -7.39 4.05
C ARG A 4 2.06 -6.17 4.71
N ILE A 5 2.21 -5.01 4.09
CA ILE A 5 1.78 -3.73 4.62
C ILE A 5 0.52 -3.27 3.90
N ALA A 6 -0.47 -2.84 4.68
CA ALA A 6 -1.61 -2.09 4.17
C ALA A 6 -1.49 -0.64 4.63
N LEU A 7 -1.58 0.31 3.71
CA LEU A 7 -1.57 1.75 3.99
C LEU A 7 -2.99 2.29 4.03
N LEU A 8 -3.30 2.99 5.12
CA LEU A 8 -4.54 3.76 5.29
C LEU A 8 -4.18 5.24 5.23
N GLY A 9 -4.44 5.85 4.08
CA GLY A 9 -3.98 7.18 3.70
C GLY A 9 -2.79 7.10 2.74
N PHE A 10 -2.92 7.77 1.60
CA PHE A 10 -1.86 7.88 0.58
C PHE A 10 -1.69 9.34 0.16
N GLY A 11 -1.61 10.22 1.17
CA GLY A 11 -1.16 11.60 1.06
C GLY A 11 0.36 11.69 1.22
N VAL A 12 0.87 12.85 1.65
CA VAL A 12 2.31 13.14 1.76
C VAL A 12 3.05 12.07 2.55
N VAL A 13 2.54 11.68 3.72
CA VAL A 13 3.22 10.71 4.59
C VAL A 13 3.18 9.29 4.02
N GLY A 14 2.04 8.85 3.50
CA GLY A 14 1.90 7.52 2.89
C GLY A 14 2.77 7.36 1.64
N GLN A 15 2.86 8.41 0.82
CA GLN A 15 3.73 8.46 -0.35
C GLN A 15 5.21 8.48 0.04
N GLY A 16 5.61 9.33 1.00
CA GLY A 16 6.98 9.37 1.50
C GLY A 16 7.42 8.05 2.14
N PHE A 17 6.52 7.37 2.87
CA PHE A 17 6.80 6.03 3.39
C PHE A 17 7.01 5.02 2.27
N ALA A 18 6.18 5.04 1.22
CA ALA A 18 6.35 4.17 0.06
C ALA A 18 7.69 4.45 -0.66
N GLU A 19 8.07 5.71 -0.82
CA GLU A 19 9.38 6.11 -1.38
C GLU A 19 10.54 5.60 -0.53
N ILE A 20 10.46 5.69 0.80
CA ILE A 20 11.50 5.16 1.69
C ILE A 20 11.60 3.65 1.55
N LEU A 21 10.47 2.92 1.52
CA LEU A 21 10.48 1.47 1.33
C LEU A 21 11.12 1.08 -0.01
N LYS A 22 10.86 1.85 -1.07
CA LYS A 22 11.48 1.63 -2.38
C LYS A 22 12.99 1.92 -2.34
N ASN A 23 13.37 3.13 -1.92
CA ASN A 23 14.73 3.65 -2.04
C ASN A 23 15.69 3.02 -1.03
N LYS A 24 15.20 2.62 0.13
CA LYS A 24 16.00 2.03 1.22
C LYS A 24 15.77 0.54 1.39
N LYS A 25 15.17 -0.15 0.42
CA LYS A 25 14.87 -1.58 0.50
C LYS A 25 16.08 -2.40 0.97
N GLN A 26 17.23 -2.23 0.31
CA GLN A 26 18.45 -2.95 0.66
C GLN A 26 18.92 -2.66 2.10
N VAL A 27 18.93 -1.39 2.51
CA VAL A 27 19.31 -1.00 3.88
C VAL A 27 18.36 -1.59 4.92
N LEU A 28 17.05 -1.61 4.62
CA LEU A 28 16.03 -2.18 5.50
C LEU A 28 16.20 -3.70 5.63
N GLU A 29 16.53 -4.38 4.55
CA GLU A 29 16.81 -5.82 4.55
C GLU A 29 18.11 -6.14 5.30
N GLU A 30 19.21 -5.43 5.02
CA GLU A 30 20.54 -5.73 5.59
C GLU A 30 20.65 -5.36 7.07
N GLN A 31 20.17 -4.18 7.47
CA GLN A 31 20.34 -3.69 8.85
C GLN A 31 19.24 -4.15 9.79
N PHE A 32 18.02 -4.35 9.26
CA PHE A 32 16.84 -4.61 10.08
C PHE A 32 16.15 -5.95 9.76
N GLY A 33 16.62 -6.68 8.74
CA GLY A 33 15.96 -7.92 8.29
C GLY A 33 14.56 -7.68 7.73
N LEU A 34 14.24 -6.45 7.33
CA LEU A 34 12.91 -6.01 6.95
C LEU A 34 12.70 -6.11 5.43
N ASP A 35 12.18 -7.25 4.98
CA ASP A 35 11.60 -7.39 3.64
C ASP A 35 10.12 -6.98 3.72
N ALA A 36 9.74 -5.85 3.12
CA ALA A 36 8.39 -5.29 3.18
C ALA A 36 7.79 -5.09 1.79
N ALA A 37 6.49 -5.40 1.65
CA ALA A 37 5.71 -5.09 0.46
C ALA A 37 4.37 -4.49 0.82
N ILE A 38 4.02 -3.41 0.13
CA ILE A 38 2.71 -2.79 0.20
C ILE A 38 1.75 -3.68 -0.61
N VAL A 39 0.76 -4.27 0.05
CA VAL A 39 -0.26 -5.13 -0.58
C VAL A 39 -1.61 -4.43 -0.73
N ALA A 40 -1.82 -3.35 0.02
CA ALA A 40 -3.06 -2.58 -0.03
C ALA A 40 -2.80 -1.11 0.24
N VAL A 41 -3.55 -0.24 -0.44
CA VAL A 41 -3.59 1.20 -0.17
C VAL A 41 -5.05 1.64 -0.19
N SER A 42 -5.47 2.43 0.80
CA SER A 42 -6.80 3.01 0.85
C SER A 42 -6.74 4.43 1.34
N ASP A 43 -7.29 5.34 0.56
CA ASP A 43 -7.35 6.77 0.86
C ASP A 43 -8.80 7.24 0.65
N VAL A 44 -9.30 8.07 1.57
CA VAL A 44 -10.70 8.53 1.55
C VAL A 44 -11.01 9.32 0.28
N MET A 45 -10.04 10.07 -0.24
CA MET A 45 -10.23 10.93 -1.41
C MET A 45 -9.79 10.25 -2.71
N LYS A 46 -8.74 9.41 -2.66
CA LYS A 46 -8.13 8.82 -3.85
C LYS A 46 -8.68 7.44 -4.22
N GLY A 47 -9.41 6.78 -3.33
CA GLY A 47 -9.93 5.43 -3.56
C GLY A 47 -9.05 4.35 -2.92
N SER A 48 -9.15 3.11 -3.42
CA SER A 48 -8.43 1.99 -2.79
C SER A 48 -8.09 0.87 -3.77
N VAL A 49 -6.93 0.28 -3.55
CA VAL A 49 -6.36 -0.79 -4.38
C VAL A 49 -5.74 -1.87 -3.50
N TYR A 50 -5.86 -3.12 -3.95
CA TYR A 50 -5.34 -4.29 -3.24
C TYR A 50 -4.76 -5.29 -4.24
N HIS A 51 -3.56 -5.81 -3.94
CA HIS A 51 -2.95 -6.92 -4.66
C HIS A 51 -2.27 -7.90 -3.68
N PRO A 52 -2.65 -9.19 -3.67
CA PRO A 52 -2.13 -10.17 -2.70
C PRO A 52 -0.61 -10.38 -2.79
N ASP A 53 -0.04 -10.25 -3.98
CA ASP A 53 1.39 -10.45 -4.22
C ASP A 53 2.25 -9.20 -4.02
N GLY A 54 1.60 -8.06 -3.77
CA GLY A 54 2.23 -6.75 -3.65
C GLY A 54 1.83 -5.82 -4.78
N LEU A 55 1.83 -4.54 -4.47
CA LEU A 55 1.61 -3.43 -5.39
C LEU A 55 2.97 -2.86 -5.79
N SER A 56 3.11 -2.48 -7.06
CA SER A 56 4.23 -1.68 -7.54
C SER A 56 4.17 -0.28 -6.92
N ILE A 57 5.18 0.05 -6.12
CA ILE A 57 5.31 1.37 -5.49
C ILE A 57 5.46 2.46 -6.55
N GLU A 58 6.14 2.17 -7.65
CA GLU A 58 6.34 3.12 -8.75
C GLU A 58 5.01 3.50 -9.38
N ASP A 59 4.19 2.50 -9.71
CA ASP A 59 2.89 2.72 -10.34
C ASP A 59 1.92 3.41 -9.38
N LEU A 60 2.00 3.12 -8.07
CA LEU A 60 1.18 3.78 -7.05
C LEU A 60 1.49 5.27 -6.96
N LEU A 61 2.78 5.63 -6.96
CA LEU A 61 3.21 7.03 -6.91
C LEU A 61 2.91 7.74 -8.23
N ALA A 62 3.14 7.09 -9.37
CA ALA A 62 2.88 7.64 -10.69
C ALA A 62 1.39 7.94 -10.90
N VAL A 63 0.51 6.96 -10.64
CA VAL A 63 -0.92 7.14 -10.89
C VAL A 63 -1.53 8.24 -10.03
N VAL A 64 -1.11 8.34 -8.77
CA VAL A 64 -1.60 9.38 -7.86
C VAL A 64 -1.06 10.75 -8.24
N LYS A 65 0.15 10.82 -8.79
CA LYS A 65 0.73 12.07 -9.32
C LYS A 65 0.04 12.52 -10.61
N GLU A 66 -0.34 11.59 -11.48
CA GLU A 66 -0.93 11.89 -12.79
C GLU A 66 -2.45 12.13 -12.72
N THR A 67 -3.18 11.28 -12.01
CA THR A 67 -4.65 11.25 -12.00
C THR A 67 -5.25 11.75 -10.68
N GLY A 68 -4.45 11.75 -9.61
CA GLY A 68 -4.94 11.99 -8.26
C GLY A 68 -5.71 10.83 -7.64
N LYS A 69 -5.89 9.71 -8.35
CA LYS A 69 -6.72 8.58 -7.92
C LYS A 69 -5.96 7.26 -7.94
N LEU A 70 -6.23 6.42 -6.95
CA LEU A 70 -5.76 5.04 -6.86
C LEU A 70 -6.61 4.09 -7.69
N ASP A 71 -7.83 4.50 -8.05
CA ASP A 71 -8.73 3.68 -8.87
C ASP A 71 -8.21 3.50 -10.31
N ASP A 72 -7.37 4.42 -10.77
CA ASP A 72 -6.73 4.37 -12.09
C ASP A 72 -5.45 3.50 -12.11
N TYR A 73 -5.06 2.93 -10.96
CA TYR A 73 -3.87 2.07 -10.85
C TYR A 73 -3.96 0.90 -11.82
N PRO A 74 -2.94 0.55 -12.62
CA PRO A 74 -3.03 -0.45 -13.69
C PRO A 74 -3.61 -1.79 -13.24
N GLU A 75 -4.37 -2.44 -14.13
CA GLU A 75 -5.07 -3.70 -13.84
C GLU A 75 -4.04 -4.81 -13.83
N GLN A 76 -4.04 -5.60 -12.77
CA GLN A 76 -3.11 -6.70 -12.57
C GLN A 76 -3.92 -7.95 -12.26
N GLU A 77 -3.53 -9.08 -12.85
CA GLU A 77 -4.19 -10.36 -12.61
C GLU A 77 -4.12 -10.73 -11.12
N GLY A 78 -5.27 -10.87 -10.47
CA GLY A 78 -5.36 -11.13 -9.02
C GLY A 78 -5.46 -9.88 -8.14
N GLY A 79 -5.36 -8.68 -8.74
CA GLY A 79 -5.62 -7.40 -8.09
C GLY A 79 -7.10 -7.02 -8.08
N GLY A 80 -7.51 -6.25 -7.07
CA GLY A 80 -8.86 -5.68 -6.98
C GLY A 80 -8.82 -4.17 -6.76
N ARG A 81 -9.50 -3.43 -7.65
CA ARG A 81 -9.79 -1.99 -7.53
C ARG A 81 -11.17 -1.79 -6.88
N GLY A 82 -11.43 -0.64 -6.24
CA GLY A 82 -12.76 -0.34 -5.69
C GLY A 82 -13.05 -0.97 -4.32
N GLY A 83 -12.07 -0.90 -3.42
CA GLY A 83 -11.97 -1.74 -2.25
C GLY A 83 -12.36 -1.16 -0.88
N GLU A 84 -13.09 -0.05 -0.71
CA GLU A 84 -13.45 0.40 0.65
C GLU A 84 -14.22 -0.70 1.42
N ARG A 85 -15.13 -1.41 0.71
CA ARG A 85 -15.88 -2.56 1.26
C ARG A 85 -15.01 -3.79 1.46
N PHE A 86 -14.02 -4.04 0.59
CA PHE A 86 -13.12 -5.18 0.70
C PHE A 86 -12.11 -5.01 1.84
N LEU A 87 -11.55 -3.82 1.99
CA LEU A 87 -10.63 -3.49 3.07
C LEU A 87 -11.35 -3.50 4.43
N LYS A 88 -12.57 -2.95 4.51
CA LYS A 88 -13.41 -3.03 5.73
C LYS A 88 -13.76 -4.49 6.08
N LYS A 89 -14.07 -5.34 5.08
CA LYS A 89 -14.29 -6.78 5.30
C LYS A 89 -13.02 -7.50 5.79
N LYS A 90 -11.83 -7.18 5.24
CA LYS A 90 -10.58 -7.77 5.71
C LYS A 90 -10.13 -7.24 7.07
N GLN A 91 -10.28 -5.95 7.38
CA GLN A 91 -10.02 -5.43 8.74
C GLN A 91 -10.83 -6.19 9.80
N LYS A 92 -12.10 -6.51 9.52
CA LYS A 92 -12.93 -7.33 10.43
C LYS A 92 -12.47 -8.78 10.56
N LYS A 93 -11.87 -9.38 9.52
CA LYS A 93 -11.51 -10.81 9.47
C LYS A 93 -10.07 -11.09 9.94
N THR A 94 -9.16 -10.13 9.82
CA THR A 94 -7.74 -10.28 10.16
C THR A 94 -7.40 -9.54 11.46
N LYS A 95 -7.77 -10.12 12.61
CA LYS A 95 -7.25 -9.71 13.94
C LYS A 95 -5.78 -10.14 14.18
N LYS A 96 -5.06 -10.59 13.15
CA LYS A 96 -3.62 -10.91 13.23
C LYS A 96 -2.83 -9.78 12.58
N LYS A 97 -2.14 -9.00 13.43
CA LYS A 97 -1.05 -8.04 13.15
C LYS A 97 -0.99 -7.54 11.70
N PHE A 98 -1.38 -6.30 11.44
CA PHE A 98 -0.64 -5.32 10.61
C PHE A 98 -1.51 -4.09 10.38
N SER A 99 -1.29 -3.04 11.16
CA SER A 99 -1.75 -1.69 10.85
C SER A 99 -0.65 -0.73 11.27
N ILE A 100 0.05 -0.15 10.30
CA ILE A 100 0.82 1.07 10.53
C ILE A 100 -0.15 2.19 10.16
N THR A 101 -0.86 2.70 11.16
CA THR A 101 -1.71 3.88 11.00
C THR A 101 -0.79 5.09 11.13
N ILE A 102 -0.56 5.82 10.03
CA ILE A 102 0.17 7.08 10.08
C ILE A 102 -0.83 8.21 9.87
N THR A 103 -1.30 8.76 10.99
CA THR A 103 -2.07 10.01 11.03
C THR A 103 -1.11 11.21 11.00
N PRO A 104 -1.51 12.35 10.39
CA PRO A 104 -0.70 13.57 10.35
C PRO A 104 -0.40 14.11 11.76
#